data_AF-A0A317KBD3-F1
#
_entry.id   AF-A0A317KBD3-F1
#
_cell.length_a   1.000
_cell.length_b   1.000
_cell.length_c   1.000
_cell.angle_alpha   90.00
_cell.angle_beta   90.00
_cell.angle_gamma   90.00
#
_symmetry.space_group_name_H-M   'P 1'
#
loop_
_entity.id
_entity.type
_entity.pdbx_description
1 polymer ?
#
loop_
_entity_poly.entity_id
_entity_poly.type
_entity_poly.pdbx_seq_one_letter_code
_entity_poly.pdbx_strand_id
1 'polypeptide(L)'
;MGGVDKPARPVGGRPMLHRVLAAVADAEPRIVVGPADAVPEGVWVTREDPSGGGPAAATAAGLALLDPGTTTVALLAGDLPLLTAEAVADLLRQLSGSPADGVCYLDDDGRRQQLCGVWRVAALRGALDRLAGERGGTLDGASMRALLAGLTVREVAWAGTGPPPWLDCDTDEDVRRAEEWTR
;
A
#
# COMPACT_ATOMS: atom_id res chain seq x y z
N MET A 1 -6.90 24.50 3.33
CA MET A 1 -6.50 24.66 1.91
C MET A 1 -4.99 24.53 1.78
N GLY A 2 -4.50 23.29 1.82
CA GLY A 2 -3.11 22.94 1.49
C GLY A 2 -3.09 21.59 0.76
N GLY A 3 -4.13 21.34 -0.03
CA GLY A 3 -4.45 20.08 -0.69
C GLY A 3 -3.55 19.85 -1.92
N VAL A 4 -2.25 19.84 -1.68
CA VAL A 4 -1.31 19.27 -2.64
C VAL A 4 -1.52 17.77 -2.58
N ASP A 5 -1.86 17.18 -3.72
CA ASP A 5 -1.84 15.73 -3.90
C ASP A 5 -0.41 15.24 -3.62
N LYS A 6 -0.16 14.81 -2.39
CA LYS A 6 1.17 14.42 -1.89
C LYS A 6 1.79 13.35 -2.80
N PRO A 7 1.10 12.26 -3.17
CA PRO A 7 1.57 11.30 -4.18
C PRO A 7 2.02 11.91 -5.53
N ALA A 8 1.46 13.04 -5.95
CA ALA A 8 1.83 13.72 -7.20
C ALA A 8 3.11 14.57 -7.08
N ARG A 9 3.58 14.87 -5.86
CA ARG A 9 4.81 15.63 -5.64
C ARG A 9 6.03 14.84 -6.17
N PRO A 10 6.99 15.49 -6.84
CA PRO A 10 8.17 14.80 -7.35
C PRO A 10 9.22 14.55 -6.26
N VAL A 11 9.90 13.40 -6.38
CA VAL A 11 11.18 13.09 -5.74
C VAL A 11 12.13 12.66 -6.86
N GLY A 12 13.35 13.21 -6.92
CA GLY A 12 14.29 12.92 -8.02
C GLY A 12 13.67 13.13 -9.42
N GLY A 13 12.88 14.21 -9.59
CA GLY A 13 12.24 14.58 -10.86
C GLY A 13 11.03 13.74 -11.30
N ARG A 14 10.57 12.76 -10.50
CA ARG A 14 9.43 11.89 -10.84
C ARG A 14 8.38 11.88 -9.72
N PRO A 15 7.06 11.94 -10.02
CA PRO A 15 6.00 11.82 -9.02
C PRO A 15 6.15 10.55 -8.16
N MET A 16 5.92 10.66 -6.85
CA MET A 16 6.04 9.51 -5.94
C MET A 16 5.12 8.36 -6.34
N LEU A 17 3.86 8.66 -6.70
CA LEU A 17 2.91 7.66 -7.19
C LEU A 17 3.45 6.88 -8.39
N HIS A 18 4.11 7.57 -9.32
CA HIS A 18 4.67 6.92 -10.50
C HIS A 18 5.88 6.04 -10.16
N ARG A 19 6.61 6.35 -9.09
CA ARG A 19 7.68 5.48 -8.56
C ARG A 19 7.10 4.22 -7.93
N VAL A 20 6.05 4.36 -7.10
CA VAL A 20 5.33 3.22 -6.52
C VAL A 20 4.78 2.30 -7.61
N LEU A 21 4.11 2.86 -8.62
CA LEU A 21 3.58 2.09 -9.75
C LEU A 21 4.66 1.40 -10.59
N ALA A 22 5.88 1.96 -10.64
CA ALA A 22 7.01 1.33 -11.31
C ALA A 22 7.60 0.16 -10.51
N ALA A 23 7.56 0.22 -9.16
CA ALA A 23 7.99 -0.87 -8.30
C ALA A 23 7.10 -2.12 -8.42
N VAL A 24 5.90 -1.98 -8.98
CA VAL A 24 4.95 -3.08 -9.24
C VAL A 24 4.53 -3.14 -10.72
N ALA A 25 5.45 -2.83 -11.63
CA ALA A 25 5.15 -2.77 -13.06
C ALA A 25 4.67 -4.10 -13.68
N ASP A 26 4.99 -5.23 -13.03
CA ASP A 26 4.58 -6.59 -13.39
C ASP A 26 3.24 -7.03 -12.75
N ALA A 27 2.66 -6.20 -11.88
CA ALA A 27 1.36 -6.48 -11.29
C ALA A 27 0.22 -6.24 -12.29
N GLU A 28 -0.78 -7.11 -12.27
CA GLU A 28 -2.00 -6.97 -13.05
C GLU A 28 -3.22 -7.41 -12.21
N PRO A 29 -4.24 -6.54 -12.03
CA PRO A 29 -4.27 -5.12 -12.40
C PRO A 29 -3.45 -4.24 -11.43
N ARG A 30 -3.07 -3.03 -11.89
CA ARG A 30 -2.55 -1.93 -11.03
C ARG A 30 -3.68 -0.94 -10.77
N ILE A 31 -3.98 -0.68 -9.50
CA ILE A 31 -5.12 0.14 -9.08
C ILE A 31 -4.65 1.24 -8.12
N VAL A 32 -5.06 2.47 -8.39
CA VAL A 32 -4.90 3.61 -7.49
C VAL A 32 -6.27 3.93 -6.88
N VAL A 33 -6.30 4.07 -5.55
CA VAL A 33 -7.51 4.44 -4.82
C VAL A 33 -7.33 5.82 -4.21
N GLY A 34 -8.21 6.75 -4.56
CA GLY A 34 -8.14 8.14 -4.11
C GLY A 34 -8.19 9.13 -5.30
N PRO A 35 -8.00 10.43 -5.04
CA PRO A 35 -7.87 11.40 -6.11
C PRO A 35 -6.59 11.12 -6.91
N ALA A 36 -6.70 10.92 -8.22
CA ALA A 36 -5.55 10.76 -9.11
C ALA A 36 -5.92 11.25 -10.51
N ASP A 37 -5.36 12.40 -10.90
CA ASP A 37 -5.68 13.05 -12.18
C ASP A 37 -4.87 12.50 -13.36
N ALA A 38 -3.65 12.04 -13.13
CA ALA A 38 -2.74 11.56 -14.17
C ALA A 38 -1.98 10.28 -13.74
N VAL A 39 -2.51 9.12 -14.14
CA VAL A 39 -1.85 7.82 -13.96
C VAL A 39 -1.36 7.26 -15.30
N PRO A 40 -0.31 6.42 -15.32
CA PRO A 40 0.14 5.72 -16.51
C PRO A 40 -0.95 4.85 -17.16
N GLU A 41 -0.77 4.51 -18.44
CA GLU A 41 -1.66 3.58 -19.15
C GLU A 41 -1.72 2.20 -18.45
N GLY A 42 -2.91 1.60 -18.47
CA GLY A 42 -3.19 0.31 -17.82
C GLY A 42 -3.32 0.39 -16.29
N VAL A 43 -3.29 1.58 -15.69
CA VAL A 43 -3.56 1.79 -14.28
C VAL A 43 -5.00 2.24 -14.09
N TRP A 44 -5.72 1.54 -13.22
CA TRP A 44 -7.12 1.81 -12.91
C TRP A 44 -7.20 2.81 -11.77
N VAL A 45 -8.16 3.72 -11.81
CA VAL A 45 -8.41 4.67 -10.73
C VAL A 45 -9.81 4.42 -10.17
N THR A 46 -9.91 4.32 -8.86
CA THR A 46 -11.17 4.23 -8.14
C THR A 46 -11.12 5.07 -6.88
N ARG A 47 -12.22 5.16 -6.16
CA ARG A 47 -12.32 5.88 -4.90
C ARG A 47 -13.26 5.16 -3.96
N GLU A 48 -12.94 5.19 -2.68
CA GLU A 48 -13.84 4.74 -1.63
C GLU A 48 -15.10 5.62 -1.52
N ASP A 49 -16.18 5.01 -1.05
CA ASP A 49 -17.46 5.67 -0.78
C ASP A 49 -17.86 5.43 0.69
N PRO A 50 -18.10 6.49 1.50
CA PRO A 50 -17.94 7.90 1.15
C PRO A 50 -16.46 8.27 0.94
N SER A 51 -16.23 9.27 0.09
CA SER A 51 -14.86 9.76 -0.15
C SER A 51 -14.21 10.28 1.12
N GLY A 52 -12.95 9.88 1.36
CA GLY A 52 -12.26 10.17 2.62
C GLY A 52 -12.58 9.16 3.73
N GLY A 53 -13.25 8.05 3.42
CA GLY A 53 -13.62 7.00 4.38
C GLY A 53 -12.44 6.23 4.98
N GLY A 54 -11.21 6.56 4.58
CA GLY A 54 -9.99 6.03 5.17
C GLY A 54 -9.46 4.77 4.48
N PRO A 55 -8.31 4.26 4.94
CA PRO A 55 -7.53 3.27 4.19
C PRO A 55 -8.18 1.88 4.13
N ALA A 56 -9.02 1.50 5.10
CA ALA A 56 -9.76 0.24 5.02
C ALA A 56 -10.88 0.31 3.96
N ALA A 57 -11.60 1.43 3.87
CA ALA A 57 -12.58 1.67 2.81
C ALA A 57 -11.91 1.75 1.43
N ALA A 58 -10.74 2.41 1.35
CA ALA A 58 -9.93 2.43 0.14
C ALA A 58 -9.47 1.03 -0.29
N THR A 59 -9.06 0.20 0.67
CA THR A 59 -8.72 -1.21 0.41
C THR A 59 -9.92 -1.95 -0.17
N ALA A 60 -11.11 -1.80 0.40
CA ALA A 60 -12.33 -2.43 -0.14
C ALA A 60 -12.62 -2.01 -1.58
N ALA A 61 -12.53 -0.71 -1.88
CA ALA A 61 -12.76 -0.17 -3.22
C ALA A 61 -11.75 -0.72 -4.25
N GLY A 62 -10.48 -0.87 -3.85
CA GLY A 62 -9.45 -1.49 -4.70
C GLY A 62 -9.70 -2.98 -4.92
N LEU A 63 -10.00 -3.75 -3.87
CA LEU A 63 -10.22 -5.21 -3.99
C LEU A 63 -11.46 -5.58 -4.79
N ALA A 64 -12.42 -4.67 -4.93
CA ALA A 64 -13.61 -4.84 -5.77
C ALA A 64 -13.30 -4.85 -7.28
N LEU A 65 -12.14 -4.31 -7.68
CA LEU A 65 -11.68 -4.30 -9.07
C LEU A 65 -10.75 -5.46 -9.42
N LEU A 66 -10.38 -6.30 -8.44
CA LEU A 66 -9.54 -7.47 -8.71
C LEU A 66 -10.34 -8.57 -9.40
N ASP A 67 -9.69 -9.23 -10.36
CA ASP A 67 -10.24 -10.42 -10.98
C ASP A 67 -10.52 -11.51 -9.93
N PRO A 68 -11.55 -12.35 -10.14
CA PRO A 68 -11.88 -13.43 -9.21
C PRO A 68 -10.72 -14.41 -8.95
N GLY A 69 -9.78 -14.54 -9.89
CA GLY A 69 -8.61 -15.42 -9.80
C GLY A 69 -7.42 -14.83 -9.04
N THR A 70 -7.43 -13.54 -8.70
CA THR A 70 -6.30 -12.90 -8.01
C THR A 70 -6.17 -13.43 -6.58
N THR A 71 -5.06 -14.10 -6.29
CA THR A 71 -4.79 -14.71 -4.97
C THR A 71 -4.02 -13.80 -4.02
N THR A 72 -3.23 -12.89 -4.57
CA THR A 72 -2.27 -12.05 -3.83
C THR A 72 -2.34 -10.62 -4.32
N VAL A 73 -2.21 -9.66 -3.42
CA VAL A 73 -2.23 -8.23 -3.71
C VAL A 73 -1.18 -7.50 -2.87
N ALA A 74 -0.52 -6.51 -3.45
CA ALA A 74 0.30 -5.55 -2.70
C ALA A 74 -0.58 -4.35 -2.29
N LEU A 75 -0.60 -4.00 -1.01
CA LEU A 75 -1.19 -2.77 -0.51
C LEU A 75 -0.06 -1.78 -0.20
N LEU A 76 0.00 -0.72 -1.01
CA LEU A 76 1.10 0.24 -1.04
C LEU A 76 0.54 1.66 -0.86
N ALA A 77 1.14 2.45 0.03
CA ALA A 77 0.87 3.87 0.09
C ALA A 77 1.40 4.55 -1.18
N GLY A 78 0.70 5.58 -1.67
CA GLY A 78 1.02 6.25 -2.94
C GLY A 78 2.25 7.18 -2.89
N ASP A 79 2.85 7.30 -1.72
CA ASP A 79 3.85 8.29 -1.33
C ASP A 79 5.13 7.64 -0.82
N LEU A 80 5.45 6.44 -1.33
CA LEU A 80 6.66 5.67 -1.03
C LEU A 80 7.71 5.81 -2.15
N PRO A 81 8.41 6.96 -2.28
CA PRO A 81 9.30 7.23 -3.41
C PRO A 81 10.51 6.29 -3.52
N LEU A 82 10.84 5.59 -2.43
CA LEU A 82 12.02 4.72 -2.33
C LEU A 82 11.65 3.23 -2.42
N LEU A 83 10.38 2.89 -2.60
CA LEU A 83 9.94 1.52 -2.82
C LEU A 83 10.53 0.98 -4.13
N THR A 84 11.07 -0.23 -4.09
CA THR A 84 11.66 -0.91 -5.25
C THR A 84 10.97 -2.24 -5.56
N ALA A 85 11.13 -2.72 -6.78
CA ALA A 85 10.61 -4.03 -7.20
C ALA A 85 11.23 -5.18 -6.40
N GLU A 86 12.51 -5.06 -6.03
CA GLU A 86 13.21 -6.05 -5.20
C GLU A 86 12.60 -6.14 -3.79
N ALA A 87 12.21 -5.00 -3.21
CA ALA A 87 11.54 -4.98 -1.91
C ALA A 87 10.18 -5.68 -1.98
N VAL A 88 9.37 -5.40 -3.02
CA VAL A 88 8.08 -6.08 -3.22
C VAL A 88 8.28 -7.58 -3.48
N ALA A 89 9.27 -7.96 -4.30
CA ALA A 89 9.60 -9.36 -4.59
C ALA A 89 10.06 -10.12 -3.34
N ASP A 90 10.80 -9.47 -2.44
CA ASP A 90 11.18 -10.05 -1.15
C ASP A 90 9.94 -10.37 -0.29
N LEU A 91 9.02 -9.42 -0.16
CA LEU A 91 7.75 -9.64 0.56
C LEU A 91 6.93 -10.77 -0.06
N LEU A 92 6.83 -10.82 -1.39
CA LEU A 92 6.14 -11.90 -2.11
C LEU A 92 6.78 -13.27 -1.82
N ARG A 93 8.12 -13.36 -1.88
CA ARG A 93 8.85 -14.59 -1.56
C ARG A 93 8.61 -15.05 -0.13
N GLN A 94 8.57 -14.12 0.83
CA GLN A 94 8.28 -14.41 2.24
C GLN A 94 6.82 -14.88 2.42
N LEU A 95 5.87 -14.32 1.67
CA LEU A 95 4.47 -14.74 1.70
C LEU A 95 4.32 -16.16 1.14
N SER A 96 4.92 -16.45 -0.02
CA SER A 96 4.87 -17.78 -0.64
C SER A 96 5.49 -18.88 0.23
N GLY A 97 6.51 -18.54 1.02
CA GLY A 97 7.19 -19.46 1.93
C GLY A 97 6.55 -19.64 3.31
N SER A 98 5.37 -19.06 3.57
CA SER A 98 4.75 -19.10 4.89
C SER A 98 3.23 -19.29 4.85
N PRO A 99 2.59 -19.79 5.91
CA PRO A 99 1.14 -19.84 5.99
C PRO A 99 0.50 -18.50 6.36
N ALA A 100 1.27 -17.40 6.48
CA ALA A 100 0.77 -16.09 6.90
C ALA A 100 -0.26 -15.49 5.93
N ASP A 101 -1.25 -14.78 6.46
CA ASP A 101 -2.28 -14.07 5.70
C ASP A 101 -1.71 -12.85 4.95
N GLY A 102 -0.63 -12.28 5.48
CA GLY A 102 0.13 -11.21 4.84
C GLY A 102 1.53 -11.06 5.39
N VAL A 103 2.33 -10.30 4.67
CA VAL A 103 3.70 -9.96 5.01
C VAL A 103 3.90 -8.47 4.82
N CYS A 104 4.51 -7.81 5.79
CA CYS A 104 4.88 -6.40 5.68
C CYS A 104 6.22 -6.15 6.38
N TYR A 105 6.83 -5.02 6.05
CA TYR A 105 8.03 -4.60 6.75
C TYR A 105 7.74 -4.15 8.19
N LEU A 106 8.71 -4.37 9.06
CA LEU A 106 8.77 -3.82 10.40
C LEU A 106 9.84 -2.73 10.41
N ASP A 107 9.49 -1.53 10.87
CA ASP A 107 10.47 -0.46 11.02
C ASP A 107 11.31 -0.61 12.30
N ASP A 108 12.30 0.28 12.45
CA ASP A 108 13.25 0.28 13.57
C ASP A 108 12.57 0.55 14.93
N ASP A 109 11.37 1.13 14.93
CA ASP A 109 10.54 1.37 16.12
C ASP A 109 9.61 0.17 16.43
N GLY A 110 9.71 -0.92 15.67
CA GLY A 110 8.86 -2.11 15.84
C GLY A 110 7.43 -1.91 15.34
N ARG A 111 7.19 -0.97 14.41
CA ARG A 111 5.88 -0.71 13.84
C ARG A 111 5.74 -1.41 12.49
N ARG A 112 4.57 -2.02 12.30
CA ARG A 112 4.20 -2.66 11.03
C ARG A 112 3.89 -1.60 9.98
N GLN A 113 4.54 -1.72 8.84
CA GLN A 113 4.34 -0.89 7.68
C GLN A 113 3.21 -1.48 6.82
N GLN A 114 1.98 -1.33 7.31
CA GLN A 114 0.78 -2.02 6.79
C GLN A 114 0.46 -1.67 5.33
N LEU A 115 0.76 -0.44 4.92
CA LEU A 115 0.65 0.06 3.55
C LEU A 115 2.00 -0.05 2.80
N CYS A 116 2.85 -0.99 3.20
CA CYS A 116 4.00 -1.47 2.45
C CYS A 116 4.06 -2.99 2.65
N GLY A 117 3.00 -3.68 2.21
CA GLY A 117 2.79 -5.10 2.49
C GLY A 117 2.11 -5.86 1.35
N VAL A 118 2.28 -7.17 1.36
CA VAL A 118 1.62 -8.11 0.44
C VAL A 118 0.71 -9.04 1.20
N TRP A 119 -0.45 -9.34 0.64
CA TRP A 119 -1.55 -9.96 1.36
C TRP A 119 -2.23 -11.01 0.50
N ARG A 120 -2.76 -12.06 1.13
CA ARG A 120 -3.70 -12.97 0.48
C ARG A 120 -5.04 -12.28 0.33
N VAL A 121 -5.56 -12.23 -0.90
CA VAL A 121 -6.82 -11.57 -1.22
C VAL A 121 -7.97 -12.17 -0.41
N ALA A 122 -8.01 -13.50 -0.26
CA ALA A 122 -9.05 -14.18 0.52
C ALA A 122 -9.06 -13.74 2.00
N ALA A 123 -7.89 -13.58 2.62
CA ALA A 123 -7.77 -13.15 4.00
C ALA A 123 -8.20 -11.68 4.18
N LEU A 124 -7.80 -10.80 3.25
CA LEU A 124 -8.25 -9.40 3.28
C LEU A 124 -9.76 -9.26 3.08
N ARG A 125 -10.35 -10.00 2.13
CA ARG A 125 -11.81 -9.98 1.92
C ARG A 125 -12.56 -10.45 3.16
N GLY A 126 -12.15 -11.58 3.75
CA GLY A 126 -12.75 -12.05 5.00
C GLY A 126 -12.59 -11.06 6.18
N ALA A 127 -11.45 -10.38 6.25
CA ALA A 127 -11.21 -9.35 7.25
C ALA A 127 -12.08 -8.09 7.05
N LEU A 128 -12.30 -7.67 5.80
CA LEU A 128 -13.21 -6.58 5.45
C LEU A 128 -14.65 -6.93 5.83
N ASP A 129 -15.12 -8.13 5.48
CA ASP A 129 -16.48 -8.59 5.79
C ASP A 129 -16.71 -8.63 7.31
N ARG A 130 -15.75 -9.19 8.05
CA ARG A 130 -15.79 -9.22 9.52
C ARG A 130 -15.86 -7.82 10.10
N LEU A 131 -14.95 -6.94 9.67
CA LEU A 131 -14.87 -5.56 10.17
C LEU A 131 -16.15 -4.77 9.85
N ALA A 132 -16.70 -4.93 8.64
CA ALA A 132 -17.95 -4.29 8.27
C ALA A 132 -19.10 -4.80 9.17
N GLY A 133 -19.19 -6.10 9.42
CA GLY A 133 -20.17 -6.67 10.35
C GLY A 133 -20.07 -6.11 11.77
N GLU A 134 -18.84 -6.00 12.31
CA GLU A 134 -18.57 -5.40 13.63
C GLU A 134 -18.97 -3.91 13.70
N ARG A 135 -18.96 -3.22 12.56
CA ARG A 135 -19.24 -1.77 12.45
C ARG A 135 -20.62 -1.44 11.88
N GLY A 136 -21.55 -2.40 11.86
CA GLY A 136 -22.93 -2.17 11.41
C GLY A 136 -23.06 -1.97 9.90
N GLY A 137 -22.18 -2.60 9.11
CA GLY A 137 -22.23 -2.64 7.65
C GLY A 137 -21.39 -1.57 6.94
N THR A 138 -20.62 -0.75 7.66
CA THR A 138 -19.80 0.32 7.07
C THR A 138 -18.32 0.21 7.42
N LEU A 139 -17.46 0.59 6.46
CA LEU A 139 -16.01 0.71 6.64
C LEU A 139 -15.56 2.17 6.80
N ASP A 140 -16.48 3.12 6.83
CA ASP A 140 -16.18 4.54 6.98
C ASP A 140 -15.40 4.82 8.29
N GLY A 141 -14.32 5.59 8.14
CA GLY A 141 -13.37 5.92 9.20
C GLY A 141 -12.58 4.74 9.75
N ALA A 142 -12.61 3.57 9.12
CA ALA A 142 -11.89 2.41 9.61
C ALA A 142 -10.39 2.43 9.22
N SER A 143 -9.54 2.08 10.20
CA SER A 143 -8.09 2.06 10.03
C SER A 143 -7.59 0.71 9.49
N MET A 144 -6.41 0.71 8.84
CA MET A 144 -5.72 -0.54 8.48
C MET A 144 -5.43 -1.42 9.68
N ARG A 145 -5.12 -0.83 10.84
CA ARG A 145 -4.93 -1.58 12.09
C ARG A 145 -6.18 -2.37 12.51
N ALA A 146 -7.38 -1.80 12.32
CA ALA A 146 -8.62 -2.51 12.61
C ALA A 146 -8.91 -3.59 11.57
N LEU A 147 -8.68 -3.30 10.29
CA LEU A 147 -8.83 -4.27 9.19
C LEU A 147 -7.95 -5.50 9.43
N LEU A 148 -6.68 -5.29 9.71
CA LEU A 148 -5.69 -6.35 9.84
C LEU A 148 -5.70 -7.02 11.21
N ALA A 149 -6.56 -6.58 12.13
CA ALA A 149 -6.71 -7.20 13.44
C ALA A 149 -7.16 -8.67 13.27
N GLY A 150 -6.45 -9.59 13.92
CA GLY A 150 -6.74 -11.02 13.85
C GLY A 150 -6.17 -11.75 12.62
N LEU A 151 -5.53 -11.05 11.67
CA LEU A 151 -4.76 -11.70 10.62
C LEU A 151 -3.41 -12.17 11.14
N THR A 152 -2.95 -13.31 10.64
CA THR A 152 -1.59 -13.81 10.86
C THR A 152 -0.64 -13.06 9.94
N VAL A 153 0.06 -12.06 10.48
CA VAL A 153 1.00 -11.23 9.70
C VAL A 153 2.43 -11.63 10.02
N ARG A 154 3.20 -11.96 8.99
CA ARG A 154 4.66 -12.13 9.11
C ARG A 154 5.33 -10.76 8.96
N GLU A 155 6.19 -10.44 9.91
CA GLU A 155 6.99 -9.23 9.93
C GLU A 155 8.36 -9.52 9.33
N VAL A 156 8.82 -8.64 8.45
CA VAL A 156 10.13 -8.76 7.79
C VAL A 156 10.96 -7.55 8.18
N ALA A 157 12.15 -7.78 8.73
CA ALA A 157 13.14 -6.73 8.90
C ALA A 157 13.76 -6.40 7.54
N TRP A 158 14.02 -5.12 7.28
CA TRP A 158 14.76 -4.72 6.08
C TRP A 158 16.21 -5.13 6.21
N ALA A 159 16.64 -6.05 5.34
CA ALA A 159 18.02 -6.52 5.28
C ALA A 159 18.82 -5.88 4.13
N GLY A 160 18.20 -4.96 3.37
CA GLY A 160 18.86 -4.26 2.27
C GLY A 160 19.83 -3.19 2.76
N THR A 161 20.84 -2.88 1.95
CA THR A 161 21.77 -1.75 2.19
C THR A 161 21.22 -0.42 1.67
N GLY A 162 20.05 -0.44 1.03
CA GLY A 162 19.37 0.74 0.48
C GLY A 162 18.42 1.41 1.49
N PRO A 163 17.73 2.47 1.06
CA PRO A 163 16.80 3.17 1.92
C PRO A 163 15.64 2.28 2.37
N PRO A 164 14.98 2.60 3.50
CA PRO A 164 13.78 1.90 3.93
C PRO A 164 12.68 2.04 2.86
N PRO A 165 12.17 0.93 2.29
CA PRO A 165 11.21 0.96 1.18
C PRO A 165 9.84 1.52 1.57
N TRP A 166 9.54 1.57 2.88
CA TRP A 166 8.32 2.14 3.45
C TRP A 166 8.45 3.63 3.82
N LEU A 167 9.56 4.30 3.50
CA LEU A 167 9.69 5.73 3.77
C LEU A 167 8.61 6.50 3.01
N ASP A 168 7.61 6.98 3.74
CA ASP A 168 6.58 7.88 3.24
C ASP A 168 7.00 9.35 3.43
N CYS A 169 6.48 10.23 2.58
CA CYS A 169 6.91 11.63 2.54
C CYS A 169 5.86 12.63 3.00
N ASP A 170 5.52 12.64 4.29
CA ASP A 170 4.52 13.55 4.87
C ASP A 170 4.96 15.02 4.88
N THR A 171 6.25 15.25 5.01
CA THR A 171 6.84 16.58 5.20
C THR A 171 7.85 16.93 4.11
N ASP A 172 8.20 18.22 4.02
CA ASP A 172 9.31 18.67 3.16
C ASP A 172 10.65 18.04 3.56
N GLU A 173 10.81 17.68 4.83
CA GLU A 173 12.02 17.02 5.32
C GLU A 173 12.12 15.58 4.79
N ASP A 174 11.01 14.84 4.80
CA ASP A 174 10.96 13.50 4.25
C ASP A 174 11.28 13.50 2.75
N VAL A 175 10.75 14.48 2.01
CA VAL A 175 11.05 14.65 0.58
C VAL A 175 12.53 14.91 0.35
N ARG A 176 13.15 15.82 1.11
CA ARG A 176 14.60 16.08 1.01
C ARG A 176 15.41 14.83 1.32
N ARG A 177 15.04 14.09 2.37
CA ARG A 177 15.68 12.81 2.74
C ARG A 177 15.54 11.78 1.63
N ALA A 178 14.38 11.68 1.00
CA ALA A 178 14.17 10.78 -0.13
C ALA A 178 14.98 11.21 -1.36
N GLU A 179 15.11 12.51 -1.63
CA GLU A 179 15.91 13.02 -2.73
C GLU A 179 17.39 12.64 -2.63
N GLU A 180 17.95 12.58 -1.42
CA GLU A 180 19.34 12.15 -1.19
C GLU A 180 19.64 10.75 -1.73
N TRP A 181 18.65 9.86 -1.74
CA TRP A 181 18.76 8.50 -2.27
C TRP A 181 18.52 8.40 -3.79
N THR A 182 18.07 9.47 -4.42
CA THR A 182 17.76 9.51 -5.86
C THR A 182 18.78 10.29 -6.69
N ARG A 183 19.86 10.75 -6.05
CA ARG A 183 20.97 11.47 -6.69
C ARG A 183 21.97 10.54 -7.35
#